data_AF-A0A0C3JTZ2-F1
#
_entry.id   AF-A0A0C3JTZ2-F1
#
_cell.length_a   1.000
_cell.length_b   1.000
_cell.length_c   1.000
_cell.angle_alpha   90.00
_cell.angle_beta   90.00
_cell.angle_gamma   90.00
#
_symmetry.space_group_name_H-M   'P 1'
#
loop_
_entity.id
_entity.type
_entity.pdbx_description
1 polymer ?
#
loop_
_entity_poly.entity_id
_entity_poly.type
_entity_poly.pdbx_seq_one_letter_code
_entity_poly.pdbx_strand_id
1 'polypeptide(L)'
;NEIITLRRTALESITQDDPEWQPILAKLVDCLYERFRRKGAMADLEEVITLRRATLERTPLQDQSRPLLSLADCLCEKFQKLGLVADIEEAVKLGRAAFTLCAPGHPDR
;
A
#
# COMPACT_ATOMS: atom_id res chain seq x y z
N ASN A 1 7.80 -12.04 14.46
CA ASN A 1 8.50 -10.74 14.47
C ASN A 1 9.81 -10.79 13.72
N GLU A 2 10.63 -11.83 13.88
CA GLU A 2 11.91 -12.02 13.17
C GLU A 2 11.79 -11.95 11.64
N ILE A 3 10.72 -12.50 11.06
CA ILE A 3 10.45 -12.46 9.61
C ILE A 3 10.35 -11.01 9.05
N ILE A 4 9.81 -10.06 9.82
CA ILE A 4 9.71 -8.66 9.39
C ILE A 4 11.11 -8.04 9.36
N THR A 5 11.90 -8.25 10.41
CA THR A 5 13.28 -7.77 10.48
C THR A 5 14.14 -8.36 9.35
N LEU A 6 14.06 -9.68 9.12
CA LEU A 6 14.80 -10.34 8.06
C LEU A 6 14.49 -9.75 6.68
N ARG A 7 13.23 -9.43 6.40
CA ARG A 7 12.84 -8.82 5.12
C ARG A 7 13.29 -7.39 4.97
N ARG A 8 13.29 -6.60 6.05
CA ARG A 8 13.87 -5.24 6.01
C ARG A 8 15.36 -5.29 5.69
N THR A 9 16.11 -6.13 6.39
CA THR A 9 17.55 -6.30 6.14
C THR A 9 17.83 -6.81 4.73
N ALA A 10 17.00 -7.72 4.21
CA ALA A 10 17.09 -8.15 2.82
C ALA A 10 16.89 -6.98 1.84
N LEU A 11 15.87 -6.13 2.05
CA LEU A 11 15.63 -4.93 1.24
C LEU A 11 16.73 -3.87 1.34
N GLU A 12 17.42 -3.78 2.47
CA GLU A 12 18.59 -2.92 2.65
C GLU A 12 19.83 -3.43 1.88
N SER A 13 19.85 -4.72 1.56
CA SER A 13 20.99 -5.39 0.91
C SER A 13 20.86 -5.47 -0.62
N ILE A 14 19.68 -5.16 -1.18
CA ILE A 14 19.41 -5.21 -2.62
C ILE A 14 18.91 -3.86 -3.13
N THR A 15 19.17 -3.56 -4.40
CA THR A 15 18.70 -2.31 -4.99
C THR A 15 17.23 -2.42 -5.40
N GLN A 16 16.58 -1.26 -5.59
CA GLN A 16 15.19 -1.19 -6.03
C GLN A 16 14.95 -1.68 -7.46
N ASP A 17 16.01 -1.89 -8.24
CA ASP A 17 15.98 -2.43 -9.60
C ASP A 17 16.20 -3.95 -9.62
N ASP A 18 16.53 -4.55 -8.47
CA ASP A 18 16.67 -5.98 -8.32
C ASP A 18 15.30 -6.67 -8.52
N PRO A 19 15.18 -7.70 -9.38
CA PRO A 19 13.95 -8.46 -9.57
C PRO A 19 13.35 -9.02 -8.27
N GLU A 20 14.18 -9.33 -7.27
CA GLU A 20 13.76 -9.86 -5.97
C GLU A 20 13.23 -8.76 -5.02
N TRP A 21 13.48 -7.48 -5.32
CA TRP A 21 13.04 -6.38 -4.47
C TRP A 21 11.52 -6.33 -4.32
N GLN A 22 10.78 -6.41 -5.44
CA GLN A 22 9.31 -6.35 -5.43
C GLN A 22 8.67 -7.52 -4.67
N PRO A 23 9.05 -8.80 -4.91
CA PRO A 23 8.54 -9.93 -4.13
C PRO A 23 8.83 -9.84 -2.62
N ILE A 24 10.02 -9.37 -2.23
CA ILE A 24 10.38 -9.22 -0.81
C ILE A 24 9.57 -8.10 -0.17
N LEU A 25 9.41 -6.96 -0.86
CA LEU A 25 8.58 -5.86 -0.39
C LEU A 25 7.14 -6.30 -0.19
N ALA A 26 6.54 -6.99 -1.15
CA ALA A 26 5.17 -7.48 -1.05
C ALA A 26 4.98 -8.35 0.21
N LYS A 27 5.90 -9.29 0.45
CA LYS A 27 5.88 -10.15 1.65
C LYS A 27 6.11 -9.37 2.95
N LEU A 28 6.86 -8.27 2.93
CA LEU A 28 7.03 -7.40 4.09
C LEU A 28 5.72 -6.67 4.40
N VAL A 29 5.11 -6.04 3.38
CA VAL A 29 3.82 -5.35 3.47
C VAL A 29 2.74 -6.28 4.04
N ASP A 30 2.61 -7.50 3.53
CA ASP A 30 1.62 -8.47 4.00
C ASP A 30 1.84 -8.84 5.49
N CYS A 31 3.10 -9.02 5.91
CA CYS A 31 3.41 -9.36 7.29
C CYS A 31 3.19 -8.20 8.26
N LEU A 32 3.51 -6.97 7.87
CA LEU A 32 3.22 -5.78 8.65
C LEU A 32 1.70 -5.60 8.81
N TYR A 33 0.97 -5.71 7.71
CA TYR A 33 -0.48 -5.57 7.72
C TYR A 33 -1.16 -6.67 8.55
N GLU A 34 -0.73 -7.92 8.45
CA GLU A 34 -1.28 -9.00 9.28
C GLU A 34 -0.92 -8.81 10.76
N ARG A 35 0.28 -8.32 11.07
CA ARG A 35 0.68 -7.98 12.45
C ARG A 35 -0.18 -6.85 13.00
N PHE A 36 -0.44 -5.81 12.19
CA PHE A 36 -1.39 -4.76 12.53
C PHE A 36 -2.78 -5.34 12.83
N ARG A 37 -3.36 -6.13 11.92
CA ARG A 37 -4.72 -6.68 12.09
C ARG A 37 -4.85 -7.53 13.36
N ARG A 38 -3.83 -8.32 13.69
CA ARG A 38 -3.85 -9.19 14.88
C ARG A 38 -3.54 -8.47 16.19
N LYS A 39 -2.65 -7.47 16.17
CA LYS A 39 -2.08 -6.88 17.39
C LYS A 39 -2.42 -5.40 17.59
N GLY A 40 -3.09 -4.76 16.62
CA GLY A 40 -3.41 -3.34 16.65
C GLY A 40 -2.18 -2.43 16.58
N ALA A 41 -1.05 -2.92 16.06
CA ALA A 41 0.20 -2.17 16.00
C ALA A 41 0.12 -1.06 14.93
N MET A 42 -0.36 0.12 15.29
CA MET A 42 -0.57 1.24 14.34
C MET A 42 0.67 1.64 13.54
N ALA A 43 1.87 1.53 14.13
CA ALA A 43 3.12 1.80 13.41
C ALA A 43 3.29 0.91 12.17
N ASP A 44 2.79 -0.32 12.19
CA ASP A 44 2.85 -1.22 11.04
C ASP A 44 1.92 -0.79 9.92
N LEU A 45 0.72 -0.28 10.27
CA LEU A 45 -0.22 0.23 9.29
C LEU A 45 0.33 1.49 8.60
N GLU A 46 0.94 2.39 9.36
CA GLU A 46 1.58 3.59 8.80
C GLU A 46 2.74 3.23 7.86
N GLU A 47 3.54 2.23 8.22
CA GLU A 47 4.60 1.73 7.34
C GLU A 47 4.03 1.08 6.07
N VAL A 48 2.97 0.27 6.19
CA VAL A 48 2.26 -0.29 5.03
C VAL A 48 1.75 0.81 4.11
N ILE A 49 1.14 1.87 4.64
CA ILE A 49 0.68 3.03 3.87
C ILE A 49 1.85 3.69 3.14
N THR A 50 2.95 3.93 3.85
CA THR A 50 4.16 4.54 3.28
C THR A 50 4.73 3.70 2.13
N LEU A 51 4.86 2.39 2.33
CA LEU A 51 5.38 1.47 1.32
C LEU A 51 4.44 1.38 0.10
N ARG A 52 3.12 1.30 0.32
CA ARG A 52 2.13 1.27 -0.76
C ARG A 52 2.15 2.55 -1.60
N ARG A 53 2.37 3.72 -1.00
CA ARG A 53 2.55 4.98 -1.73
C ARG A 53 3.79 4.95 -2.61
N ALA A 54 4.93 4.54 -2.05
CA ALA A 54 6.18 4.44 -2.82
C ALA A 54 6.06 3.44 -3.99
N THR A 55 5.37 2.31 -3.80
CA THR A 55 5.09 1.37 -4.90
C THR A 55 4.15 1.97 -5.94
N LEU A 56 3.13 2.72 -5.51
CA LEU A 56 2.17 3.37 -6.41
C LEU A 56 2.85 4.40 -7.32
N GLU A 57 3.75 5.23 -6.78
CA GLU A 57 4.52 6.23 -7.55
C GLU A 57 5.32 5.62 -8.71
N ARG A 58 5.74 4.35 -8.58
CA ARG A 58 6.50 3.61 -9.59
C ARG A 58 5.61 2.74 -10.49
N THR A 59 4.32 2.61 -10.19
CA THR A 59 3.40 1.76 -10.96
C THR A 59 2.88 2.53 -12.17
N PRO A 60 2.96 1.99 -13.40
CA PRO A 60 2.36 2.60 -14.59
C PRO A 60 0.86 2.83 -14.40
N LEU A 61 0.34 3.97 -14.89
CA LEU A 61 -1.05 4.40 -14.68
C LEU A 61 -2.09 3.31 -15.00
N GLN A 62 -1.87 2.56 -16.09
CA GLN A 62 -2.74 1.46 -16.52
C GLN A 62 -2.85 0.29 -15.51
N ASP A 63 -1.87 0.17 -14.62
CA ASP A 63 -1.75 -0.89 -13.62
C ASP A 63 -2.03 -0.40 -12.18
N GLN A 64 -2.33 0.89 -12.00
CA GLN A 64 -2.52 1.52 -10.69
C GLN A 64 -3.85 1.19 -9.99
N SER A 65 -4.85 0.67 -10.70
CA SER A 65 -6.19 0.42 -10.12
C SER A 65 -6.14 -0.43 -8.84
N ARG A 66 -5.41 -1.56 -8.86
CA ARG A 66 -5.30 -2.43 -7.67
C ARG A 66 -4.50 -1.79 -6.53
N PRO A 67 -3.30 -1.23 -6.75
CA PRO A 67 -2.56 -0.50 -5.72
C PRO A 67 -3.35 0.64 -5.07
N LEU A 68 -4.12 1.41 -5.85
CA LEU A 68 -4.97 2.49 -5.36
C LEU A 68 -6.04 1.98 -4.40
N LEU A 69 -6.74 0.89 -4.76
CA LEU A 69 -7.73 0.27 -3.88
C LEU A 69 -7.09 -0.25 -2.59
N SER A 70 -5.94 -0.93 -2.68
CA SER A 70 -5.25 -1.43 -1.49
C SER A 70 -4.78 -0.32 -0.55
N LEU A 71 -4.37 0.84 -1.08
CA LEU A 71 -4.03 2.00 -0.27
C LEU A 71 -5.28 2.63 0.37
N ALA A 72 -6.38 2.72 -0.37
CA ALA A 72 -7.66 3.20 0.15
C ALA A 72 -8.15 2.35 1.32
N ASP A 73 -8.04 1.01 1.23
CA ASP A 73 -8.41 0.10 2.31
C ASP A 73 -7.59 0.34 3.60
N CYS A 74 -6.27 0.55 3.46
CA CYS A 74 -5.40 0.86 4.60
C CYS A 74 -5.79 2.18 5.28
N LEU A 75 -6.14 3.21 4.49
CA LEU A 75 -6.59 4.50 5.00
C LEU A 75 -7.96 4.42 5.67
N CYS A 76 -8.89 3.62 5.13
CA CYS A 76 -10.17 3.32 5.77
C CYS A 76 -9.96 2.66 7.15
N GLU A 77 -9.06 1.68 7.24
CA GLU A 77 -8.74 1.03 8.52
C GLU A 77 -8.09 2.01 9.51
N LYS A 78 -7.20 2.88 9.05
CA LYS A 78 -6.60 3.93 9.88
C LYS A 78 -7.66 4.90 10.40
N PHE A 79 -8.59 5.33 9.55
CA PHE A 79 -9.74 6.15 9.95
C PHE A 79 -10.61 5.44 11.00
N GLN A 80 -10.92 4.16 10.83
CA GLN A 80 -11.70 3.39 11.82
C GLN A 80 -11.02 3.33 13.20
N LYS A 81 -9.69 3.39 13.26
CA LYS A 81 -8.93 3.37 14.51
C LYS A 81 -8.72 4.74 15.14
N LEU A 82 -8.46 5.77 14.33
CA LEU A 82 -8.04 7.09 14.82
C LEU A 82 -9.09 8.19 14.64
N GLY A 83 -10.10 7.98 13.79
CA GLY A 83 -11.16 8.95 13.51
C GLY A 83 -10.70 10.17 12.69
N LEU A 84 -9.53 10.11 12.05
CA LEU A 84 -8.99 11.23 11.29
C LEU A 84 -9.70 11.38 9.94
N VAL A 85 -10.50 12.42 9.79
CA VAL A 85 -11.30 12.68 8.58
C VAL A 85 -10.44 12.75 7.30
N ALA A 86 -9.21 13.25 7.40
CA ALA A 86 -8.29 13.31 6.28
C ALA A 86 -8.01 11.93 5.65
N ASP A 87 -7.92 10.87 6.46
CA ASP A 87 -7.63 9.52 5.95
C ASP A 87 -8.81 8.98 5.11
N ILE A 88 -10.06 9.17 5.57
CA ILE A 88 -11.24 8.69 4.82
C ILE A 88 -11.49 9.54 3.56
N GLU A 89 -11.26 10.85 3.62
CA GLU A 89 -11.35 11.70 2.43
C GLU A 89 -10.36 11.28 1.36
N GLU A 90 -9.14 10.93 1.77
CA GLU A 90 -8.13 10.42 0.85
C GLU A 90 -8.50 9.03 0.31
N ALA A 91 -8.96 8.11 1.15
CA ALA A 91 -9.42 6.79 0.71
C ALA A 91 -10.51 6.89 -0.38
N VAL A 92 -11.47 7.82 -0.21
CA VAL A 92 -12.52 8.06 -1.21
C VAL A 92 -11.94 8.60 -2.52
N LYS A 93 -10.96 9.51 -2.47
CA LYS A 93 -10.28 10.03 -3.68
C LYS A 93 -9.57 8.91 -4.43
N LEU A 94 -8.84 8.06 -3.73
CA LEU A 94 -8.11 6.92 -4.32
C LEU A 94 -9.07 5.89 -4.92
N GLY A 95 -10.17 5.56 -4.24
CA GLY A 95 -11.20 4.65 -4.76
C GLY A 95 -11.84 5.16 -6.06
N ARG A 96 -12.11 6.48 -6.15
CA ARG A 96 -12.61 7.11 -7.37
C ARG A 96 -11.58 7.06 -8.51
N ALA A 97 -10.31 7.32 -8.21
CA ALA A 97 -9.23 7.21 -9.19
C ALA A 97 -9.11 5.78 -9.73
N ALA A 98 -9.15 4.77 -8.85
CA ALA A 98 -9.11 3.36 -9.26
C ALA A 98 -10.28 2.98 -10.19
N PHE A 99 -11.50 3.44 -9.86
CA PHE A 99 -12.68 3.20 -10.69
C PHE A 99 -12.56 3.86 -12.07
N THR A 100 -12.04 5.08 -12.13
CA THR A 100 -11.81 5.83 -13.37
C THR A 100 -10.85 5.08 -14.30
N LEU A 101 -9.80 4.45 -13.75
CA LEU A 101 -8.83 3.66 -14.53
C LEU A 101 -9.41 2.34 -15.08
N CYS A 102 -10.46 1.80 -14.46
CA CYS A 102 -11.11 0.57 -14.91
C CYS A 102 -12.26 0.81 -15.90
N ALA A 103 -12.74 2.04 -16.06
CA ALA A 103 -13.90 2.32 -16.91
C ALA A 103 -13.52 2.18 -18.40
N PRO A 104 -14.19 1.28 -19.16
CA PRO A 104 -13.99 1.18 -20.60
C PRO A 104 -14.59 2.42 -21.27
N GLY A 105 -13.73 3.34 -21.74
CA GLY A 105 -14.14 4.48 -22.57
C GLY A 105 -13.75 5.89 -22.08
N HIS A 106 -12.71 6.06 -21.26
CA HIS A 106 -12.23 7.40 -20.97
C HIS A 106 -11.57 8.05 -22.21
N PRO A 107 -11.90 9.30 -22.56
CA PRO A 107 -11.45 10.00 -23.77
C PRO A 107 -9.98 10.45 -23.76
N ASP A 108 -9.19 10.00 -22.78
CA ASP A 108 -7.75 10.28 -22.65
C ASP A 108 -6.88 9.02 -22.94
N ARG A 109 -7.46 8.06 -23.68
CA ARG A 109 -6.79 6.88 -24.23
C ARG A 109 -6.81 6.91 -25.75
#